data_AF-A0A1Q3NM98-F1
#
_entry.id   AF-A0A1Q3NM98-F1
#
_cell.length_a   1.000
_cell.length_b   1.000
_cell.length_c   1.000
_cell.angle_alpha   90.00
_cell.angle_beta   90.00
_cell.angle_gamma   90.00
#
_symmetry.space_group_name_H-M   'P 1'
#
loop_
_entity.id
_entity.type
_entity.pdbx_description
1 polymer ?
#
loop_
_entity_poly.entity_id
_entity_poly.type
_entity_poly.pdbx_seq_one_letter_code
_entity_poly.pdbx_strand_id
1 'polypeptide(L)'
;MTLQATLRSLGKKAYGPDISTEDKIRLLLLFNELPEYHEQAVWLFDHLSSGEWTWLSSDDIYLVCLRLLALYRHNAESIDGEHLALLAKRLIEAEKTVGGPYKHKAHSALQTNAVIAQLMRALGSSLPNVEQFVQQEAEEHRLVVATPENGWLLAWPERIVTVAVTRQLQTVDTDSLHQIVAKLCLRLRPSLSKKQGAVRDSIDDASSVSDQVVQESLTYPEQLRSGFDEIVQKIINADHSGEIRLLSSFFVESLSKEMQAFWHDEDIQALNKATLHTWVAYTIYDDFIDEEGSPRLLPVANTSHRKALAQYYAQAYDNDDAHVLIEETFDRMDAANAWELQYCRFPVDVRTIIIGTLPDYKDNTVLAERAGAHILGPLLIALRDTTISRQQYSHLRRGLEQYLIARQLNDDIHDWVKDLRAGQCSPVVRFLLQEANIEAGSYASDELIESLQNTFWQSGLEKFSLEILEHTKAAEGYLRKSNVIKDDSIFIHKTLLPIEQSARKAMTKHRKEKSFLASYVSEA
;
A
#
# COMPACT_ATOMS: atom_id res chain seq x y z
N MET A 1 -23.26 16.10 -12.17
CA MET A 1 -23.94 14.86 -11.72
C MET A 1 -22.93 13.95 -11.04
N THR A 2 -23.24 13.38 -9.88
CA THR A 2 -22.40 12.37 -9.22
C THR A 2 -22.41 11.06 -10.02
N LEU A 3 -21.33 10.27 -9.96
CA LEU A 3 -21.23 8.95 -10.63
C LEU A 3 -22.43 8.06 -10.32
N GLN A 4 -22.88 8.05 -9.06
CA GLN A 4 -24.05 7.30 -8.61
C GLN A 4 -25.36 7.83 -9.21
N ALA A 5 -25.50 9.14 -9.44
CA ALA A 5 -26.65 9.70 -10.14
C ALA A 5 -26.65 9.33 -11.65
N THR A 6 -25.46 9.28 -12.26
CA THR A 6 -25.30 8.83 -13.65
C THR A 6 -25.59 7.35 -13.80
N LEU A 7 -25.06 6.49 -12.92
CA LEU A 7 -25.33 5.04 -12.96
C LEU A 7 -26.78 4.71 -12.64
N ARG A 8 -27.41 5.42 -11.69
CA ARG A 8 -28.87 5.33 -11.49
C ARG A 8 -29.66 5.80 -12.72
N SER A 9 -29.18 6.81 -13.44
CA SER A 9 -29.79 7.25 -14.70
C SER A 9 -29.63 6.18 -15.79
N LEU A 10 -28.45 5.58 -15.94
CA LEU A 10 -28.19 4.50 -16.89
C LEU A 10 -28.98 3.24 -16.58
N GLY A 11 -29.02 2.81 -15.31
CA GLY A 11 -29.84 1.69 -14.86
C GLY A 11 -31.33 1.94 -15.11
N LYS A 12 -31.83 3.18 -14.95
CA LYS A 12 -33.20 3.53 -15.34
C LYS A 12 -33.42 3.50 -16.85
N LYS A 13 -32.43 3.93 -17.63
CA LYS A 13 -32.51 3.94 -19.11
C LYS A 13 -32.34 2.54 -19.71
N ALA A 14 -31.68 1.60 -19.02
CA ALA A 14 -31.46 0.22 -19.50
C ALA A 14 -32.76 -0.46 -19.93
N TYR A 15 -33.87 -0.17 -19.23
CA TYR A 15 -35.21 -0.66 -19.50
C TYR A 15 -35.95 0.08 -20.63
N GLY A 16 -35.36 1.14 -21.18
CA GLY A 16 -35.99 2.01 -22.17
C GLY A 16 -35.88 1.47 -23.61
N PRO A 17 -36.91 1.71 -24.45
CA PRO A 17 -36.88 1.31 -25.86
C PRO A 17 -35.86 2.10 -26.70
N ASP A 18 -35.37 3.24 -26.20
CA ASP A 18 -34.52 4.18 -26.94
C ASP A 18 -33.01 3.85 -26.90
N ILE A 19 -32.60 2.77 -26.23
CA ILE A 19 -31.19 2.34 -26.19
C ILE A 19 -30.89 1.34 -27.32
N SER A 20 -29.79 1.59 -28.05
CA SER A 20 -29.30 0.70 -29.10
C SER A 20 -28.91 -0.68 -28.56
N THR A 21 -28.99 -1.71 -29.39
CA THR A 21 -28.58 -3.07 -29.00
C THR A 21 -27.09 -3.13 -28.58
N GLU A 22 -26.23 -2.39 -29.27
CA GLU A 22 -24.80 -2.28 -28.93
C GLU A 22 -24.58 -1.68 -27.54
N ASP A 23 -25.34 -0.64 -27.18
CA ASP A 23 -25.26 -0.02 -25.86
C ASP A 23 -25.82 -0.94 -24.77
N LYS A 24 -26.87 -1.72 -25.05
CA LYS A 24 -27.36 -2.76 -24.13
C LYS A 24 -26.31 -3.83 -23.85
N ILE A 25 -25.59 -4.29 -24.88
CA ILE A 25 -24.48 -5.26 -24.73
C ILE A 25 -23.36 -4.67 -23.87
N ARG A 26 -22.96 -3.42 -24.13
CA ARG A 26 -21.95 -2.71 -23.33
C ARG A 26 -22.37 -2.52 -21.89
N LEU A 27 -23.65 -2.22 -21.64
CA LEU A 27 -24.20 -2.13 -20.28
C LEU A 27 -24.20 -3.49 -19.57
N LEU A 28 -24.47 -4.60 -20.29
CA LEU A 28 -24.37 -5.93 -19.70
C LEU A 28 -22.93 -6.26 -19.29
N LEU A 29 -21.95 -6.02 -20.18
CA LEU A 29 -20.53 -6.17 -19.85
C LEU A 29 -20.15 -5.35 -18.62
N LEU A 30 -20.68 -4.13 -18.51
CA LEU A 30 -20.41 -3.26 -17.39
C LEU A 30 -21.06 -3.75 -16.08
N PHE A 31 -22.33 -4.17 -16.13
CA PHE A 31 -23.07 -4.61 -14.94
C PHE A 31 -22.65 -6.00 -14.46
N ASN A 32 -22.08 -6.85 -15.32
CA ASN A 32 -21.42 -8.08 -14.91
C ASN A 32 -20.28 -7.82 -13.91
N GLU A 33 -19.63 -6.67 -14.02
CA GLU A 33 -18.55 -6.24 -13.14
C GLU A 33 -19.06 -5.42 -11.93
N LEU A 34 -20.39 -5.31 -11.69
CA LEU A 34 -20.98 -4.48 -10.62
C LEU A 34 -22.13 -5.19 -9.88
N PRO A 35 -21.89 -5.77 -8.69
CA PRO A 35 -22.87 -6.53 -7.91
C PRO A 35 -24.15 -5.78 -7.58
N GLU A 36 -24.09 -4.46 -7.42
CA GLU A 36 -25.25 -3.62 -7.13
C GLU A 36 -26.21 -3.43 -8.31
N TYR A 37 -25.80 -3.84 -9.52
CA TYR A 37 -26.63 -3.83 -10.74
C TYR A 37 -27.04 -5.25 -11.19
N HIS A 38 -26.98 -6.25 -10.31
CA HIS A 38 -27.32 -7.62 -10.64
C HIS A 38 -28.71 -7.77 -11.29
N GLU A 39 -29.74 -7.07 -10.80
CA GLU A 39 -31.09 -7.12 -11.39
C GLU A 39 -31.12 -6.56 -12.82
N GLN A 40 -30.40 -5.45 -13.07
CA GLN A 40 -30.27 -4.85 -14.40
C GLN A 40 -29.48 -5.77 -15.33
N ALA A 41 -28.45 -6.44 -14.82
CA ALA A 41 -27.65 -7.41 -15.57
C ALA A 41 -28.50 -8.61 -15.97
N VAL A 42 -29.29 -9.18 -15.05
CA VAL A 42 -30.22 -10.29 -15.33
C VAL A 42 -31.24 -9.89 -16.39
N TRP A 43 -31.84 -8.71 -16.26
CA TRP A 43 -32.79 -8.22 -17.27
C TRP A 43 -32.15 -8.03 -18.65
N LEU A 44 -30.95 -7.43 -18.71
CA LEU A 44 -30.22 -7.24 -19.97
C LEU A 44 -29.81 -8.59 -20.56
N PHE A 45 -29.38 -9.54 -19.73
CA PHE A 45 -29.07 -10.89 -20.14
C PHE A 45 -30.28 -11.57 -20.74
N ASP A 46 -31.43 -11.58 -20.05
CA ASP A 46 -32.68 -12.16 -20.55
C ASP A 46 -33.10 -11.48 -21.86
N HIS A 47 -32.98 -10.15 -21.96
CA HIS A 47 -33.33 -9.42 -23.17
C HIS A 47 -32.39 -9.74 -24.35
N LEU A 48 -31.09 -9.92 -24.10
CA LEU A 48 -30.09 -10.19 -25.14
C LEU A 48 -30.00 -11.68 -25.52
N SER A 49 -30.44 -12.57 -24.63
CA SER A 49 -30.48 -14.03 -24.84
C SER A 49 -31.85 -14.55 -25.26
N SER A 50 -32.93 -13.76 -25.08
CA SER A 50 -34.29 -14.16 -25.47
C SER A 50 -34.52 -14.10 -26.98
N GLY A 51 -35.28 -15.08 -27.47
CA GLY A 51 -35.69 -15.19 -28.87
C GLY A 51 -34.83 -16.14 -29.71
N GLU A 52 -35.13 -16.21 -31.00
CA GLU A 52 -34.33 -16.97 -31.95
C GLU A 52 -32.99 -16.24 -32.17
N TRP A 53 -31.86 -16.92 -31.95
CA TRP A 53 -30.48 -16.41 -32.06
C TRP A 53 -30.06 -16.06 -33.51
N THR A 54 -31.02 -15.61 -34.33
CA THR A 54 -30.89 -15.16 -35.72
C THR A 54 -29.80 -14.09 -35.89
N TRP A 55 -29.60 -13.26 -34.87
CA TRP A 55 -28.55 -12.25 -34.80
C TRP A 55 -27.14 -12.84 -34.94
N LEU A 56 -26.91 -14.10 -34.55
CA LEU A 56 -25.63 -14.77 -34.78
C LEU A 56 -25.29 -14.84 -36.26
N SER A 57 -26.29 -14.92 -37.13
CA SER A 57 -26.10 -15.01 -38.59
C SER A 57 -26.23 -13.65 -39.28
N SER A 58 -27.03 -12.71 -38.73
CA SER A 58 -27.34 -11.44 -39.39
C SER A 58 -26.48 -10.25 -38.97
N ASP A 59 -26.04 -10.18 -37.71
CA ASP A 59 -25.36 -9.00 -37.16
C ASP A 59 -23.90 -8.92 -37.64
N ASP A 60 -23.23 -7.77 -37.49
CA ASP A 60 -21.79 -7.68 -37.77
C ASP A 60 -20.95 -8.58 -36.85
N ILE A 61 -19.80 -9.07 -37.32
CA ILE A 61 -18.96 -10.02 -36.57
C ILE A 61 -18.46 -9.41 -35.26
N TYR A 62 -18.19 -8.10 -35.21
CA TYR A 62 -17.88 -7.42 -33.96
C TYR A 62 -19.06 -7.53 -32.99
N LEU A 63 -20.27 -7.23 -33.43
CA LEU A 63 -21.44 -7.15 -32.55
C LEU A 63 -21.82 -8.54 -32.03
N VAL A 64 -21.66 -9.55 -32.87
CA VAL A 64 -21.80 -10.95 -32.49
C VAL A 64 -20.78 -11.35 -31.42
N CYS A 65 -19.49 -11.09 -31.65
CA CYS A 65 -18.46 -11.45 -30.69
C CYS A 65 -18.60 -10.67 -29.37
N LEU A 66 -19.00 -9.40 -29.43
CA LEU A 66 -19.23 -8.58 -28.24
C LEU A 66 -20.44 -9.08 -27.43
N ARG A 67 -21.53 -9.45 -28.12
CA ARG A 67 -22.72 -10.02 -27.46
C ARG A 67 -22.40 -11.36 -26.83
N LEU A 68 -21.71 -12.25 -27.55
CA LEU A 68 -21.30 -13.55 -27.03
C LEU A 68 -20.37 -13.40 -25.83
N LEU A 69 -19.42 -12.47 -25.86
CA LEU A 69 -18.56 -12.17 -24.70
C LEU A 69 -19.38 -11.72 -23.49
N ALA A 70 -20.38 -10.84 -23.70
CA ALA A 70 -21.24 -10.34 -22.64
C ALA A 70 -22.12 -11.43 -22.01
N LEU A 71 -22.72 -12.27 -22.87
CA LEU A 71 -23.55 -13.40 -22.44
C LEU A 71 -22.72 -14.47 -21.73
N TYR A 72 -21.57 -14.84 -22.29
CA TYR A 72 -20.65 -15.84 -21.71
C TYR A 72 -20.18 -15.43 -20.32
N ARG A 73 -19.77 -14.15 -20.15
CA ARG A 73 -19.33 -13.62 -18.85
C ARG A 73 -20.45 -13.59 -17.82
N HIS A 74 -21.70 -13.40 -18.25
CA HIS A 74 -22.85 -13.41 -17.34
C HIS A 74 -23.26 -14.84 -16.96
N ASN A 75 -23.39 -15.71 -17.96
CA ASN A 75 -23.76 -17.11 -17.79
C ASN A 75 -23.13 -17.96 -18.92
N ALA A 76 -22.07 -18.69 -18.60
CA ALA A 76 -21.35 -19.52 -19.56
C ALA A 76 -22.22 -20.64 -20.16
N GLU A 77 -23.21 -21.15 -19.42
CA GLU A 77 -24.11 -22.22 -19.88
C GLU A 77 -25.12 -21.75 -20.95
N SER A 78 -25.21 -20.43 -21.18
CA SER A 78 -26.08 -19.86 -22.21
C SER A 78 -25.57 -20.05 -23.64
N ILE A 79 -24.33 -20.49 -23.80
CA ILE A 79 -23.68 -20.71 -25.09
C ILE A 79 -23.32 -22.18 -25.21
N ASP A 80 -23.92 -22.85 -26.18
CA ASP A 80 -23.66 -24.26 -26.48
C ASP A 80 -22.86 -24.45 -27.79
N GLY A 81 -22.68 -25.72 -28.17
CA GLY A 81 -21.94 -26.09 -29.38
C GLY A 81 -22.55 -25.59 -30.70
N GLU A 82 -23.86 -25.35 -30.77
CA GLU A 82 -24.50 -24.84 -31.98
C GLU A 82 -24.14 -23.36 -32.21
N HIS A 83 -24.20 -22.56 -31.14
CA HIS A 83 -23.78 -21.16 -31.16
C HIS A 83 -22.30 -21.02 -31.55
N LEU A 84 -21.43 -21.86 -30.98
CA LEU A 84 -20.00 -21.88 -31.30
C LEU A 84 -19.72 -22.33 -32.73
N ALA A 85 -20.47 -23.31 -33.25
CA ALA A 85 -20.33 -23.75 -34.64
C ALA A 85 -20.72 -22.65 -35.64
N LEU A 86 -21.78 -21.88 -35.33
CA LEU A 86 -22.19 -20.73 -36.13
C LEU A 86 -21.14 -19.61 -36.06
N LEU A 87 -20.62 -19.30 -34.87
CA LEU A 87 -19.52 -18.35 -34.72
C LEU A 87 -18.29 -18.78 -35.54
N ALA A 88 -17.91 -20.05 -35.48
CA ALA A 88 -16.76 -20.57 -36.20
C ALA A 88 -16.88 -20.36 -37.72
N LYS A 89 -18.03 -20.66 -38.31
CA LYS A 89 -18.30 -20.38 -39.74
C LYS A 89 -18.06 -18.92 -40.09
N ARG A 90 -18.54 -18.02 -39.24
CA ARG A 90 -18.40 -16.58 -39.45
C ARG A 90 -16.97 -16.08 -39.28
N LEU A 91 -16.24 -16.60 -38.31
CA LEU A 91 -14.83 -16.28 -38.13
C LEU A 91 -14.02 -16.76 -39.34
N ILE A 92 -14.27 -17.96 -39.86
CA ILE A 92 -13.63 -18.48 -41.08
C ILE A 92 -13.95 -17.60 -42.29
N GLU A 93 -15.19 -17.16 -42.47
CA GLU A 93 -15.55 -16.24 -43.57
C GLU A 93 -14.88 -14.86 -43.45
N ALA A 94 -14.71 -14.38 -42.21
CA ALA A 94 -14.11 -13.09 -41.92
C ALA A 94 -12.58 -13.11 -41.89
N GLU A 95 -11.93 -14.26 -41.76
CA GLU A 95 -10.48 -14.34 -41.58
C GLU A 95 -9.73 -13.88 -42.85
N LYS A 96 -8.68 -13.07 -42.65
CA LYS A 96 -7.76 -12.71 -43.75
C LYS A 96 -6.69 -13.78 -43.92
N THR A 97 -6.25 -14.34 -42.81
CA THR A 97 -5.28 -15.42 -42.66
C THR A 97 -5.78 -16.35 -41.57
N VAL A 98 -5.35 -17.62 -41.60
CA VAL A 98 -5.76 -18.62 -40.62
C VAL A 98 -5.50 -18.09 -39.20
N GLY A 99 -6.57 -18.03 -38.40
CA GLY A 99 -6.49 -17.51 -37.04
C GLY A 99 -6.44 -15.99 -36.92
N GLY A 100 -6.85 -15.26 -37.97
CA GLY A 100 -6.94 -13.80 -38.03
C GLY A 100 -5.68 -13.09 -38.55
N PRO A 101 -5.69 -11.75 -38.68
CA PRO A 101 -6.78 -10.84 -38.26
C PRO A 101 -8.03 -10.96 -39.14
N TYR A 102 -9.16 -10.56 -38.56
CA TYR A 102 -10.48 -10.66 -39.16
C TYR A 102 -10.91 -9.36 -39.83
N LYS A 103 -11.68 -9.49 -40.92
CA LYS A 103 -12.33 -8.40 -41.65
C LYS A 103 -13.43 -7.78 -40.80
N HIS A 104 -13.65 -6.49 -41.01
CA HIS A 104 -14.66 -5.68 -40.34
C HIS A 104 -15.54 -5.00 -41.40
N LYS A 105 -16.81 -4.70 -41.09
CA LYS A 105 -17.68 -3.92 -41.97
C LYS A 105 -17.99 -2.53 -41.42
N ALA A 106 -18.40 -2.46 -40.15
CA ALA A 106 -18.94 -1.24 -39.56
C ALA A 106 -18.02 -0.58 -38.51
N HIS A 107 -17.02 -1.29 -38.00
CA HIS A 107 -16.17 -0.85 -36.89
C HIS A 107 -14.70 -0.95 -37.26
N SER A 108 -13.80 -0.35 -36.47
CA SER A 108 -12.39 -0.37 -36.85
C SER A 108 -11.79 -1.77 -36.76
N ALA A 109 -10.70 -1.98 -37.52
CA ALA A 109 -9.98 -3.24 -37.51
C ALA A 109 -9.50 -3.62 -36.11
N LEU A 110 -8.99 -2.63 -35.37
CA LEU A 110 -8.55 -2.79 -33.98
C LEU A 110 -9.70 -3.26 -33.07
N GLN A 111 -10.84 -2.58 -33.10
CA GLN A 111 -11.98 -2.92 -32.23
C GLN A 111 -12.50 -4.33 -32.48
N THR A 112 -12.67 -4.69 -33.75
CA THR A 112 -13.18 -6.00 -34.17
C THR A 112 -12.26 -7.11 -33.68
N ASN A 113 -10.96 -6.94 -33.91
CA ASN A 113 -9.97 -7.96 -33.54
C ASN A 113 -9.73 -8.02 -32.02
N ALA A 114 -9.84 -6.91 -31.30
CA ALA A 114 -9.73 -6.90 -29.85
C ALA A 114 -10.86 -7.70 -29.18
N VAL A 115 -12.11 -7.50 -29.60
CA VAL A 115 -13.25 -8.26 -29.08
C VAL A 115 -13.11 -9.76 -29.37
N ILE A 116 -12.67 -10.11 -30.58
CA ILE A 116 -12.46 -11.51 -30.96
C ILE A 116 -11.38 -12.15 -30.08
N ALA A 117 -10.24 -11.47 -29.88
CA ALA A 117 -9.18 -11.98 -29.00
C ALA A 117 -9.69 -12.27 -27.58
N GLN A 118 -10.53 -11.40 -27.04
CA GLN A 118 -11.06 -11.59 -25.67
C GLN A 118 -12.12 -12.66 -25.57
N LEU A 119 -13.01 -12.77 -26.55
CA LEU A 119 -13.97 -13.86 -26.60
C LEU A 119 -13.23 -15.19 -26.63
N MET A 120 -12.20 -15.32 -27.47
CA MET A 120 -11.40 -16.54 -27.54
C MET A 120 -10.70 -16.86 -26.22
N ARG A 121 -10.13 -15.85 -25.55
CA ARG A 121 -9.55 -16.03 -24.20
C ARG A 121 -10.58 -16.46 -23.18
N ALA A 122 -11.77 -15.86 -23.18
CA ALA A 122 -12.87 -16.24 -22.29
C ALA A 122 -13.29 -17.70 -22.51
N LEU A 123 -13.26 -18.16 -23.77
CA LEU A 123 -13.49 -19.55 -24.16
C LEU A 123 -12.29 -20.48 -23.91
N GLY A 124 -11.20 -19.99 -23.30
CA GLY A 124 -10.02 -20.78 -22.94
C GLY A 124 -9.03 -21.04 -24.07
N SER A 125 -9.06 -20.23 -25.14
CA SER A 125 -8.15 -20.34 -26.29
C SER A 125 -7.45 -19.01 -26.58
N SER A 126 -6.33 -19.05 -27.31
CA SER A 126 -5.66 -17.84 -27.80
C SER A 126 -5.62 -17.82 -29.34
N LEU A 127 -5.54 -16.62 -29.91
CA LEU A 127 -5.31 -16.39 -31.33
C LEU A 127 -4.06 -15.51 -31.50
N PRO A 128 -2.85 -16.09 -31.56
CA PRO A 128 -1.60 -15.33 -31.54
C PRO A 128 -1.52 -14.24 -32.62
N ASN A 129 -1.99 -14.54 -33.84
CA ASN A 129 -1.99 -13.60 -34.95
C ASN A 129 -2.88 -12.37 -34.69
N VAL A 130 -4.00 -12.57 -33.98
CA VAL A 130 -4.94 -11.49 -33.63
C VAL A 130 -4.40 -10.68 -32.46
N GLU A 131 -3.81 -11.34 -31.47
CA GLU A 131 -3.18 -10.66 -30.32
C GLU A 131 -2.02 -9.78 -30.77
N GLN A 132 -1.15 -10.30 -31.64
CA GLN A 132 -0.06 -9.54 -32.24
C GLN A 132 -0.58 -8.35 -33.06
N PHE A 133 -1.61 -8.57 -33.88
CA PHE A 133 -2.24 -7.50 -34.65
C PHE A 133 -2.82 -6.39 -33.76
N VAL A 134 -3.57 -6.77 -32.71
CA VAL A 134 -4.16 -5.82 -31.76
C VAL A 134 -3.08 -5.03 -31.02
N GLN A 135 -1.99 -5.68 -30.62
CA GLN A 135 -0.86 -5.03 -29.97
C GLN A 135 -0.19 -4.01 -30.89
N GLN A 136 0.13 -4.40 -32.13
CA GLN A 136 0.76 -3.51 -33.11
C GLN A 136 -0.12 -2.30 -33.41
N GLU A 137 -1.41 -2.52 -33.69
CA GLU A 137 -2.36 -1.44 -33.97
C GLU A 137 -2.57 -0.52 -32.75
N ALA A 138 -2.58 -1.07 -31.53
CA ALA A 138 -2.66 -0.27 -30.32
C ALA A 138 -1.41 0.62 -30.13
N GLU A 139 -0.21 0.07 -30.37
CA GLU A 139 1.05 0.81 -30.30
C GLU A 139 1.11 1.94 -31.35
N GLU A 140 0.73 1.66 -32.60
CA GLU A 140 0.67 2.65 -33.68
C GLU A 140 -0.28 3.82 -33.34
N HIS A 141 -1.38 3.55 -32.64
CA HIS A 141 -2.35 4.54 -32.19
C HIS A 141 -2.06 5.11 -30.79
N ARG A 142 -0.92 4.75 -30.16
CA ARG A 142 -0.50 5.14 -28.81
C ARG A 142 -1.54 4.82 -27.72
N LEU A 143 -2.17 3.67 -27.83
CA LEU A 143 -3.16 3.18 -26.89
C LEU A 143 -2.49 2.22 -25.91
N VAL A 144 -2.65 2.47 -24.60
CA VAL A 144 -2.17 1.54 -23.56
C VAL A 144 -3.14 0.37 -23.47
N VAL A 145 -2.67 -0.84 -23.80
CA VAL A 145 -3.43 -2.07 -23.59
C VAL A 145 -3.38 -2.42 -22.10
N ALA A 146 -4.40 -1.97 -21.36
CA ALA A 146 -4.50 -2.18 -19.92
C ALA A 146 -4.86 -3.64 -19.60
N THR A 147 -3.87 -4.53 -19.54
CA THR A 147 -3.94 -5.92 -19.04
C THR A 147 -4.86 -6.90 -19.80
N PRO A 148 -4.65 -8.23 -19.67
CA PRO A 148 -5.52 -9.25 -20.28
C PRO A 148 -6.99 -9.21 -19.80
N GLU A 149 -7.22 -8.75 -18.57
CA GLU A 149 -8.54 -8.78 -17.90
C GLU A 149 -9.49 -7.67 -18.39
N ASN A 150 -8.94 -6.52 -18.78
CA ASN A 150 -9.70 -5.32 -19.19
C ASN A 150 -9.58 -4.99 -20.69
N GLY A 151 -9.12 -5.93 -21.52
CA GLY A 151 -8.95 -5.72 -22.95
C GLY A 151 -10.22 -5.24 -23.66
N TRP A 152 -11.42 -5.57 -23.16
CA TRP A 152 -12.72 -5.23 -23.76
C TRP A 152 -12.99 -3.74 -23.87
N LEU A 153 -12.20 -2.93 -23.18
CA LEU A 153 -12.19 -1.48 -23.30
C LEU A 153 -11.71 -1.00 -24.68
N LEU A 154 -10.90 -1.79 -25.38
CA LEU A 154 -10.49 -1.52 -26.77
C LEU A 154 -11.65 -1.68 -27.77
N ALA A 155 -12.77 -2.29 -27.36
CA ALA A 155 -14.00 -2.38 -28.17
C ALA A 155 -14.77 -1.05 -28.24
N TRP A 156 -14.36 -0.04 -27.47
CA TRP A 156 -15.01 1.28 -27.46
C TRP A 156 -14.50 2.14 -28.64
N PRO A 157 -15.34 3.00 -29.26
CA PRO A 157 -14.95 3.89 -30.38
C PRO A 157 -13.59 4.60 -30.20
N GLU A 158 -12.80 4.71 -31.27
CA GLU A 158 -11.41 5.24 -31.29
C GLU A 158 -11.21 6.60 -30.59
N ARG A 159 -12.24 7.45 -30.57
CA ARG A 159 -12.22 8.73 -29.84
C ARG A 159 -12.15 8.58 -28.32
N ILE A 160 -12.44 7.40 -27.78
CA ILE A 160 -12.59 7.13 -26.34
C ILE A 160 -11.31 6.59 -25.74
N VAL A 161 -10.61 5.72 -26.47
CA VAL A 161 -9.28 5.25 -26.06
C VAL A 161 -8.27 6.40 -26.19
N THR A 162 -8.44 7.27 -27.19
CA THR A 162 -7.65 8.51 -27.31
C THR A 162 -7.90 9.45 -26.11
N VAL A 163 -9.16 9.66 -25.69
CA VAL A 163 -9.52 10.53 -24.56
C VAL A 163 -9.12 9.95 -23.20
N ALA A 164 -9.16 8.62 -23.03
CA ALA A 164 -8.73 7.95 -21.80
C ALA A 164 -7.21 8.01 -21.59
N VAL A 165 -6.43 8.13 -22.68
CA VAL A 165 -4.95 8.08 -22.63
C VAL A 165 -4.28 9.45 -22.83
N THR A 166 -4.90 10.47 -23.44
CA THR A 166 -4.17 11.70 -23.82
C THR A 166 -4.49 13.02 -23.13
N ARG A 167 -5.49 13.18 -22.26
CA ARG A 167 -5.73 14.53 -21.65
C ARG A 167 -6.05 14.56 -20.15
N GLN A 168 -5.01 14.88 -19.39
CA GLN A 168 -5.08 15.93 -18.38
C GLN A 168 -5.81 17.19 -18.93
N LEU A 169 -6.63 17.80 -18.06
CA LEU A 169 -7.17 19.16 -18.06
C LEU A 169 -8.45 19.49 -18.87
N GLN A 170 -9.42 19.94 -18.07
CA GLN A 170 -10.24 21.14 -18.19
C GLN A 170 -11.35 21.21 -19.26
N THR A 171 -12.57 21.37 -18.71
CA THR A 171 -13.78 21.96 -19.29
C THR A 171 -14.26 21.34 -20.60
N VAL A 172 -15.44 20.73 -20.59
CA VAL A 172 -16.53 20.94 -21.56
C VAL A 172 -17.70 19.96 -21.27
N ASP A 173 -18.88 20.45 -21.65
CA ASP A 173 -20.24 20.01 -21.41
C ASP A 173 -20.74 18.94 -22.40
N THR A 174 -21.72 18.16 -21.93
CA THR A 174 -22.72 17.26 -22.56
C THR A 174 -22.40 16.13 -23.59
N ASP A 175 -22.88 14.92 -23.19
CA ASP A 175 -23.59 13.88 -23.97
C ASP A 175 -22.89 12.77 -24.79
N SER A 176 -22.19 11.84 -24.12
CA SER A 176 -22.15 10.45 -24.61
C SER A 176 -21.85 9.41 -23.51
N LEU A 177 -22.53 8.25 -23.57
CA LEU A 177 -22.33 7.04 -22.74
C LEU A 177 -20.84 6.66 -22.62
N HIS A 178 -20.11 6.96 -23.70
CA HIS A 178 -18.68 6.88 -23.95
C HIS A 178 -17.77 7.59 -22.94
N GLN A 179 -18.13 8.79 -22.49
CA GLN A 179 -17.36 9.49 -21.47
C GLN A 179 -17.64 8.98 -20.05
N ILE A 180 -18.80 8.35 -19.85
CA ILE A 180 -19.19 7.75 -18.59
C ILE A 180 -18.41 6.45 -18.39
N VAL A 181 -18.25 5.63 -19.44
CA VAL A 181 -17.46 4.39 -19.32
C VAL A 181 -15.96 4.64 -19.22
N ALA A 182 -15.39 5.61 -19.93
CA ALA A 182 -13.99 6.01 -19.70
C ALA A 182 -13.73 6.45 -18.24
N LYS A 183 -14.69 7.17 -17.63
CA LYS A 183 -14.64 7.53 -16.20
C LYS A 183 -14.95 6.36 -15.26
N LEU A 184 -15.68 5.35 -15.70
CA LEU A 184 -15.96 4.13 -14.93
C LEU A 184 -14.77 3.18 -14.92
N CYS A 185 -14.10 2.94 -16.04
CA CYS A 185 -12.98 2.01 -16.09
C CYS A 185 -11.78 2.49 -15.28
N LEU A 186 -11.62 3.82 -15.17
CA LEU A 186 -10.67 4.47 -14.28
C LEU A 186 -11.14 4.50 -12.80
N ARG A 187 -12.40 4.17 -12.49
CA ARG A 187 -12.99 4.20 -11.13
C ARG A 187 -13.51 2.86 -10.60
N LEU A 188 -13.61 1.81 -11.43
CA LEU A 188 -14.36 0.60 -11.08
C LEU A 188 -13.54 -0.58 -10.58
N ARG A 189 -12.20 -0.59 -10.63
CA ARG A 189 -11.46 -1.63 -9.89
C ARG A 189 -11.62 -1.51 -8.36
N PRO A 190 -11.71 -0.31 -7.75
CA PRO A 190 -11.88 -0.23 -6.29
C PRO A 190 -13.36 -0.23 -5.83
N SER A 191 -14.35 -0.21 -6.73
CA SER A 191 -15.77 -0.06 -6.35
C SER A 191 -16.52 -1.37 -6.06
N LEU A 192 -15.89 -2.54 -6.25
CA LEU A 192 -16.51 -3.85 -6.09
C LEU A 192 -16.72 -4.31 -4.63
N SER A 193 -16.20 -3.57 -3.64
CA SER A 193 -16.31 -3.96 -2.23
C SER A 193 -17.35 -3.21 -1.39
N LYS A 194 -18.12 -2.29 -1.98
CA LYS A 194 -19.15 -1.55 -1.23
C LYS A 194 -20.46 -2.33 -1.07
N LYS A 195 -20.44 -3.37 -0.24
CA LYS A 195 -21.59 -3.72 0.61
C LYS A 195 -21.13 -3.87 2.06
N GLN A 196 -21.00 -2.73 2.74
CA GLN A 196 -21.74 -2.46 3.98
C GLN A 196 -21.53 -0.98 4.34
N GLY A 197 -22.63 -0.23 4.32
CA GLY A 197 -22.66 1.08 4.92
C GLY A 197 -22.61 0.89 6.43
N ALA A 198 -21.49 1.22 7.04
CA ALA A 198 -21.46 1.72 8.39
C ALA A 198 -21.08 3.20 8.32
N VAL A 199 -21.79 3.99 9.09
CA VAL A 199 -21.36 5.31 9.54
C VAL A 199 -19.88 5.18 9.94
N ARG A 200 -19.00 6.07 9.48
CA ARG A 200 -17.63 6.18 10.01
C ARG A 200 -17.74 6.64 11.46
N ASP A 201 -18.02 5.70 12.35
CA ASP A 201 -17.76 5.82 13.78
C ASP A 201 -16.23 5.90 13.97
N SER A 202 -15.81 6.51 15.07
CA SER A 202 -14.49 7.12 15.28
C SER A 202 -13.27 6.24 14.94
N ILE A 203 -12.14 6.90 14.65
CA ILE A 203 -10.78 6.33 14.53
C ILE A 203 -10.28 5.85 15.91
N ASP A 204 -11.02 4.92 16.51
CA ASP A 204 -10.65 4.24 17.75
C ASP A 204 -10.42 2.73 17.55
N ASP A 205 -10.68 2.18 16.36
CA ASP A 205 -10.76 0.73 16.22
C ASP A 205 -9.41 0.07 15.88
N ALA A 206 -8.37 0.40 16.65
CA ALA A 206 -7.13 -0.40 16.69
C ALA A 206 -7.44 -1.87 17.07
N SER A 207 -8.55 -2.10 17.78
CA SER A 207 -9.11 -3.43 18.02
C SER A 207 -9.45 -4.10 16.70
N SER A 208 -10.23 -3.47 15.80
CA SER A 208 -10.59 -4.05 14.50
C SER A 208 -9.41 -4.51 13.63
N VAL A 209 -8.29 -3.77 13.57
CA VAL A 209 -7.09 -4.23 12.83
C VAL A 209 -6.46 -5.46 13.49
N SER A 210 -6.34 -5.40 14.81
CA SER A 210 -5.77 -6.48 15.63
C SER A 210 -6.62 -7.74 15.55
N ASP A 211 -7.93 -7.57 15.69
CA ASP A 211 -8.94 -8.61 15.62
C ASP A 211 -8.91 -9.26 14.23
N GLN A 212 -8.82 -8.47 13.15
CA GLN A 212 -8.69 -9.02 11.80
C GLN A 212 -7.41 -9.85 11.62
N VAL A 213 -6.26 -9.37 12.11
CA VAL A 213 -4.98 -10.10 11.99
C VAL A 213 -4.97 -11.37 12.85
N VAL A 214 -5.58 -11.33 14.04
CA VAL A 214 -5.79 -12.52 14.88
C VAL A 214 -6.79 -13.48 14.22
N GLN A 215 -7.87 -13.00 13.61
CA GLN A 215 -8.79 -13.85 12.84
C GLN A 215 -8.11 -14.48 11.62
N GLU A 216 -7.22 -13.74 10.94
CA GLU A 216 -6.40 -14.29 9.86
C GLU A 216 -5.47 -15.41 10.38
N SER A 217 -4.98 -15.32 11.62
CA SER A 217 -4.13 -16.35 12.23
C SER A 217 -4.84 -17.70 12.36
N LEU A 218 -6.17 -17.73 12.43
CA LEU A 218 -6.97 -18.97 12.41
C LEU A 218 -6.81 -19.76 11.11
N THR A 219 -6.41 -19.11 10.02
CA THR A 219 -6.10 -19.78 8.74
C THR A 219 -4.70 -20.38 8.70
N TYR A 220 -3.85 -20.08 9.69
CA TYR A 220 -2.47 -20.56 9.70
C TYR A 220 -2.44 -22.02 10.17
N PRO A 221 -1.37 -22.77 9.80
CA PRO A 221 -1.09 -24.04 10.46
C PRO A 221 -1.09 -23.89 11.98
N GLU A 222 -1.71 -24.84 12.67
CA GLU A 222 -1.91 -24.81 14.13
C GLU A 222 -0.60 -24.54 14.90
N GLN A 223 0.51 -25.06 14.40
CA GLN A 223 1.85 -24.93 14.99
C GLN A 223 2.37 -23.48 15.01
N LEU A 224 1.83 -22.59 14.18
CA LEU A 224 2.25 -21.19 14.10
C LEU A 224 1.38 -20.26 14.96
N ARG A 225 0.14 -20.66 15.29
CA ARG A 225 -0.87 -19.75 15.84
C ARG A 225 -0.46 -19.19 17.20
N SER A 226 -0.09 -20.07 18.14
CA SER A 226 0.25 -19.64 19.50
C SER A 226 1.43 -18.66 19.55
N GLY A 227 2.47 -18.90 18.72
CA GLY A 227 3.62 -18.00 18.64
C GLY A 227 3.29 -16.69 17.93
N PHE A 228 2.39 -16.72 16.95
CA PHE A 228 1.90 -15.51 16.30
C PHE A 228 1.09 -14.64 17.25
N ASP A 229 0.11 -15.22 17.95
CA ASP A 229 -0.77 -14.51 18.87
C ASP A 229 0.02 -13.91 20.05
N GLU A 230 1.04 -14.62 20.56
CA GLU A 230 1.97 -14.14 21.59
C GLU A 230 2.67 -12.83 21.17
N ILE A 231 3.23 -12.80 19.96
CA ILE A 231 3.96 -11.63 19.47
C ILE A 231 3.02 -10.48 19.08
N VAL A 232 1.87 -10.78 18.49
CA VAL A 232 0.85 -9.77 18.20
C VAL A 232 0.40 -9.09 19.50
N GLN A 233 0.16 -9.85 20.58
CA GLN A 233 -0.21 -9.27 21.87
C GLN A 233 0.92 -8.42 22.47
N LYS A 234 2.19 -8.85 22.34
CA LYS A 234 3.37 -8.06 22.74
C LYS A 234 3.36 -6.69 22.04
N ILE A 235 3.13 -6.67 20.72
CA ILE A 235 3.07 -5.44 19.92
C ILE A 235 1.88 -4.57 20.31
N ILE A 236 0.67 -5.13 20.44
CA ILE A 236 -0.54 -4.39 20.83
C ILE A 236 -0.36 -3.71 22.18
N ASN A 237 0.27 -4.39 23.14
CA ASN A 237 0.52 -3.85 24.46
C ASN A 237 1.50 -2.67 24.45
N ALA A 238 2.45 -2.65 23.51
CA ALA A 238 3.41 -1.56 23.33
C ALA A 238 2.85 -0.41 22.46
N ASP A 239 1.93 -0.70 21.53
CA ASP A 239 1.37 0.25 20.57
C ASP A 239 0.20 1.09 21.14
N HIS A 240 0.50 1.87 22.19
CA HIS A 240 -0.48 2.67 22.92
C HIS A 240 -1.17 3.75 22.07
N SER A 241 -0.44 4.34 21.11
CA SER A 241 -0.90 5.41 20.22
C SER A 241 -1.54 4.88 18.94
N GLY A 242 -1.41 3.59 18.64
CA GLY A 242 -1.83 2.99 17.37
C GLY A 242 -0.87 3.29 16.22
N GLU A 243 0.33 3.80 16.49
CA GLU A 243 1.32 4.15 15.48
C GLU A 243 1.78 2.95 14.66
N ILE A 244 1.78 1.74 15.20
CA ILE A 244 2.10 0.53 14.43
C ILE A 244 0.89 0.08 13.62
N ARG A 245 -0.28 0.00 14.26
CA ARG A 245 -1.48 -0.62 13.67
C ARG A 245 -2.32 0.30 12.79
N LEU A 246 -2.18 1.62 12.91
CA LEU A 246 -3.07 2.60 12.29
C LEU A 246 -2.32 3.68 11.51
N LEU A 247 -1.01 3.58 11.29
CA LEU A 247 -0.23 4.63 10.65
C LEU A 247 -0.81 5.04 9.28
N SER A 248 -1.22 4.06 8.46
CA SER A 248 -1.79 4.33 7.14
C SER A 248 -3.16 5.01 7.27
N SER A 249 -3.95 4.63 8.27
CA SER A 249 -5.22 5.31 8.60
C SER A 249 -4.99 6.76 9.00
N PHE A 250 -4.05 7.02 9.91
CA PHE A 250 -3.70 8.37 10.34
C PHE A 250 -3.24 9.20 9.14
N PHE A 251 -2.45 8.62 8.25
CA PHE A 251 -1.98 9.31 7.06
C PHE A 251 -3.14 9.66 6.11
N VAL A 252 -4.02 8.71 5.77
CA VAL A 252 -5.16 8.99 4.88
C VAL A 252 -6.07 10.06 5.46
N GLU A 253 -6.42 9.98 6.74
CA GLU A 253 -7.27 11.00 7.38
C GLU A 253 -6.63 12.40 7.41
N SER A 254 -5.30 12.43 7.35
CA SER A 254 -4.52 13.67 7.28
C SER A 254 -4.52 14.31 5.89
N LEU A 255 -4.91 13.59 4.83
CA LEU A 255 -5.02 14.11 3.47
C LEU A 255 -6.20 15.10 3.30
N SER A 256 -6.26 15.79 2.16
CA SER A 256 -7.44 16.60 1.77
C SER A 256 -8.70 15.73 1.64
N LYS A 257 -9.91 16.32 1.73
CA LYS A 257 -11.16 15.53 1.61
C LYS A 257 -11.28 14.86 0.24
N GLU A 258 -10.76 15.53 -0.77
CA GLU A 258 -10.72 15.07 -2.15
C GLU A 258 -9.83 13.83 -2.29
N MET A 259 -8.65 13.86 -1.67
CA MET A 259 -7.71 12.74 -1.66
C MET A 259 -8.19 11.59 -0.76
N GLN A 260 -8.79 11.90 0.39
CA GLN A 260 -9.41 10.88 1.26
C GLN A 260 -10.47 10.06 0.53
N ALA A 261 -11.25 10.69 -0.35
CA ALA A 261 -12.31 10.01 -1.10
C ALA A 261 -11.79 8.99 -2.13
N PHE A 262 -10.49 9.00 -2.43
CA PHE A 262 -9.83 8.03 -3.30
C PHE A 262 -9.58 6.68 -2.57
N TRP A 263 -9.40 6.70 -1.26
CA TRP A 263 -8.99 5.53 -0.49
C TRP A 263 -10.18 4.76 0.05
N HIS A 264 -10.14 3.44 -0.19
CA HIS A 264 -11.09 2.50 0.36
C HIS A 264 -10.60 1.99 1.70
N ASP A 265 -11.51 1.78 2.64
CA ASP A 265 -11.14 1.33 3.98
C ASP A 265 -10.37 -0.02 3.90
N GLU A 266 -10.72 -0.91 2.97
CA GLU A 266 -9.99 -2.17 2.73
C GLU A 266 -8.53 -1.99 2.30
N ASP A 267 -8.23 -1.01 1.44
CA ASP A 267 -6.84 -0.73 1.02
C ASP A 267 -6.02 -0.22 2.20
N ILE A 268 -6.61 0.68 3.00
CA ILE A 268 -5.99 1.22 4.21
C ILE A 268 -5.76 0.10 5.23
N GLN A 269 -6.76 -0.76 5.42
CA GLN A 269 -6.66 -1.92 6.29
C GLN A 269 -5.60 -2.91 5.80
N ALA A 270 -5.50 -3.16 4.50
CA ALA A 270 -4.44 -4.01 3.95
C ALA A 270 -3.04 -3.46 4.27
N LEU A 271 -2.83 -2.15 4.14
CA LEU A 271 -1.57 -1.49 4.49
C LEU A 271 -1.29 -1.53 6.00
N ASN A 272 -2.30 -1.30 6.85
CA ASN A 272 -2.16 -1.42 8.30
C ASN A 272 -1.80 -2.84 8.75
N LYS A 273 -2.44 -3.85 8.14
CA LYS A 273 -2.11 -5.27 8.38
C LYS A 273 -0.70 -5.61 7.91
N ALA A 274 -0.28 -5.08 6.77
CA ALA A 274 1.07 -5.25 6.25
C ALA A 274 2.11 -4.68 7.24
N THR A 275 1.85 -3.51 7.80
CA THR A 275 2.70 -2.91 8.84
C THR A 275 2.73 -3.79 10.09
N LEU A 276 1.58 -4.26 10.60
CA LEU A 276 1.57 -5.15 11.78
C LEU A 276 2.32 -6.46 11.52
N HIS A 277 2.13 -7.09 10.36
CA HIS A 277 2.89 -8.29 9.98
C HIS A 277 4.39 -8.03 9.87
N THR A 278 4.78 -6.86 9.37
CA THR A 278 6.19 -6.45 9.35
C THR A 278 6.73 -6.36 10.78
N TRP A 279 6.00 -5.71 11.68
CA TRP A 279 6.39 -5.63 13.08
C TRP A 279 6.46 -7.00 13.76
N VAL A 280 5.52 -7.92 13.50
CA VAL A 280 5.62 -9.30 14.00
C VAL A 280 6.91 -9.97 13.53
N ALA A 281 7.26 -9.83 12.24
CA ALA A 281 8.46 -10.44 11.71
C ALA A 281 9.73 -9.84 12.31
N TYR A 282 9.86 -8.51 12.27
CA TYR A 282 11.06 -7.81 12.71
C TYR A 282 11.21 -7.82 14.23
N THR A 283 10.14 -7.78 15.03
CA THR A 283 10.25 -8.00 16.48
C THR A 283 10.83 -9.38 16.81
N ILE A 284 10.45 -10.42 16.07
CA ILE A 284 11.04 -11.75 16.27
C ILE A 284 12.50 -11.76 15.82
N TYR A 285 12.81 -11.20 14.65
CA TYR A 285 14.20 -11.11 14.16
C TYR A 285 15.10 -10.33 15.12
N ASP A 286 14.62 -9.21 15.65
CA ASP A 286 15.31 -8.38 16.64
C ASP A 286 15.52 -9.17 17.93
N ASP A 287 14.49 -9.84 18.45
CA ASP A 287 14.63 -10.72 19.63
C ASP A 287 15.74 -11.77 19.40
N PHE A 288 15.87 -12.35 18.19
CA PHE A 288 16.99 -13.27 17.86
C PHE A 288 18.34 -12.58 17.79
N ILE A 289 18.40 -11.40 17.18
CA ILE A 289 19.61 -10.60 17.05
C ILE A 289 20.14 -10.20 18.43
N ASP A 290 19.24 -9.93 19.37
CA ASP A 290 19.55 -9.58 20.76
C ASP A 290 19.79 -10.80 21.66
N GLU A 291 19.87 -12.01 21.10
CA GLU A 291 20.04 -13.29 21.84
C GLU A 291 18.91 -13.59 22.86
N GLU A 292 17.79 -12.89 22.80
CA GLU A 292 16.57 -13.08 23.62
C GLU A 292 15.53 -13.99 22.92
N GLY A 293 15.76 -14.31 21.64
CA GLY A 293 14.82 -14.96 20.74
C GLY A 293 14.70 -16.47 20.90
N SER A 294 13.51 -16.99 20.63
CA SER A 294 13.22 -18.42 20.71
C SER A 294 13.15 -19.06 19.32
N PRO A 295 14.03 -20.05 18.95
CA PRO A 295 14.06 -20.76 17.66
C PRO A 295 12.68 -21.16 17.09
N ARG A 296 11.74 -21.50 17.97
CA ARG A 296 10.36 -21.87 17.63
C ARG A 296 9.56 -20.78 16.89
N LEU A 297 9.97 -19.50 17.02
CA LEU A 297 9.28 -18.34 16.44
C LEU A 297 9.79 -17.98 15.04
N LEU A 298 10.91 -18.53 14.56
CA LEU A 298 11.41 -18.25 13.19
C LEU A 298 10.37 -18.56 12.10
N PRO A 299 9.62 -19.68 12.14
CA PRO A 299 8.57 -19.94 11.15
C PRO A 299 7.44 -18.90 11.19
N VAL A 300 7.15 -18.34 12.37
CA VAL A 300 6.18 -17.24 12.53
C VAL A 300 6.71 -15.98 11.86
N ALA A 301 7.96 -15.61 12.12
CA ALA A 301 8.59 -14.44 11.51
C ALA A 301 8.61 -14.52 9.98
N ASN A 302 9.05 -15.66 9.41
CA ASN A 302 9.06 -15.91 7.97
C ASN A 302 7.66 -15.87 7.35
N THR A 303 6.64 -16.31 8.10
CA THR A 303 5.25 -16.28 7.63
C THR A 303 4.69 -14.87 7.64
N SER A 304 4.94 -14.12 8.70
CA SER A 304 4.54 -12.72 8.82
C SER A 304 5.24 -11.84 7.78
N HIS A 305 6.53 -12.03 7.55
CA HIS A 305 7.28 -11.28 6.53
C HIS A 305 6.71 -11.52 5.12
N ARG A 306 6.47 -12.79 4.74
CA ARG A 306 5.83 -13.12 3.45
C ARG A 306 4.44 -12.51 3.31
N LYS A 307 3.66 -12.45 4.39
CA LYS A 307 2.34 -11.83 4.40
C LYS A 307 2.41 -10.31 4.25
N ALA A 308 3.33 -9.66 4.95
CA ALA A 308 3.59 -8.24 4.79
C ALA A 308 3.93 -7.91 3.33
N LEU A 309 4.90 -8.62 2.73
CA LEU A 309 5.26 -8.43 1.32
C LEU A 309 4.08 -8.66 0.38
N ALA A 310 3.34 -9.77 0.56
CA ALA A 310 2.17 -10.05 -0.28
C ALA A 310 1.11 -8.93 -0.19
N GLN A 311 0.88 -8.38 1.00
CA GLN A 311 -0.05 -7.28 1.20
C GLN A 311 0.47 -5.96 0.61
N TYR A 312 1.75 -5.63 0.77
CA TYR A 312 2.34 -4.45 0.15
C TYR A 312 2.34 -4.52 -1.38
N TYR A 313 2.72 -5.66 -1.97
CA TYR A 313 2.67 -5.85 -3.43
C TYR A 313 1.24 -5.82 -3.98
N ALA A 314 0.29 -6.42 -3.27
CA ALA A 314 -1.13 -6.29 -3.64
C ALA A 314 -1.59 -4.83 -3.65
N GLN A 315 -1.01 -3.99 -2.78
CA GLN A 315 -1.29 -2.55 -2.71
C GLN A 315 -0.42 -1.70 -3.65
N ALA A 316 0.67 -2.24 -4.21
CA ALA A 316 1.50 -1.58 -5.20
C ALA A 316 0.80 -1.48 -6.56
N TYR A 317 -0.08 -2.43 -6.91
CA TYR A 317 -0.66 -2.60 -8.26
C TYR A 317 0.45 -2.69 -9.33
N ASP A 318 0.14 -2.68 -10.63
CA ASP A 318 1.13 -2.66 -11.72
C ASP A 318 1.90 -1.31 -11.80
N ASN A 319 2.30 -0.73 -10.66
CA ASN A 319 3.14 0.46 -10.53
C ASN A 319 4.57 0.02 -10.21
N ASP A 320 5.44 0.17 -11.21
CA ASP A 320 6.86 -0.20 -11.11
C ASP A 320 7.57 0.61 -10.01
N ASP A 321 7.27 1.91 -9.86
CA ASP A 321 7.88 2.74 -8.82
C ASP A 321 7.50 2.27 -7.41
N ALA A 322 6.27 1.75 -7.24
CA ALA A 322 5.82 1.20 -5.96
C ALA A 322 6.50 -0.14 -5.65
N HIS A 323 6.71 -1.00 -6.65
CA HIS A 323 7.48 -2.23 -6.49
C HIS A 323 8.92 -1.95 -6.11
N VAL A 324 9.58 -1.03 -6.82
CA VAL A 324 10.94 -0.59 -6.53
C VAL A 324 11.02 -0.01 -5.11
N LEU A 325 10.05 0.79 -4.68
CA LEU A 325 10.02 1.31 -3.32
C LEU A 325 9.95 0.17 -2.27
N ILE A 326 9.13 -0.85 -2.49
CA ILE A 326 9.00 -1.98 -1.57
C ILE A 326 10.33 -2.72 -1.46
N GLU A 327 10.91 -3.12 -2.60
CA GLU A 327 12.20 -3.83 -2.65
C GLU A 327 13.30 -3.01 -1.99
N GLU A 328 13.49 -1.76 -2.40
CA GLU A 328 14.53 -0.90 -1.83
C GLU A 328 14.35 -0.62 -0.34
N THR A 329 13.12 -0.60 0.18
CA THR A 329 12.87 -0.39 1.61
C THR A 329 13.31 -1.60 2.40
N PHE A 330 12.94 -2.81 2.00
CA PHE A 330 13.34 -4.04 2.70
C PHE A 330 14.84 -4.32 2.54
N ASP A 331 15.41 -4.10 1.35
CA ASP A 331 16.87 -4.22 1.13
C ASP A 331 17.66 -3.27 2.05
N ARG A 332 17.18 -2.04 2.23
CA ARG A 332 17.82 -1.08 3.13
C ARG A 332 17.66 -1.43 4.60
N MET A 333 16.49 -1.91 5.01
CA MET A 333 16.28 -2.40 6.37
C MET A 333 17.26 -3.53 6.71
N ASP A 334 17.37 -4.52 5.82
CA ASP A 334 18.24 -5.67 6.02
C ASP A 334 19.71 -5.27 5.99
N ALA A 335 20.11 -4.37 5.08
CA ALA A 335 21.46 -3.81 5.06
C ALA A 335 21.79 -3.02 6.35
N ALA A 336 20.83 -2.25 6.87
CA ALA A 336 21.01 -1.48 8.10
C ALA A 336 21.12 -2.38 9.34
N ASN A 337 20.31 -3.46 9.42
CA ASN A 337 20.42 -4.47 10.47
C ASN A 337 21.75 -5.26 10.37
N ALA A 338 22.19 -5.61 9.16
CA ALA A 338 23.49 -6.25 8.95
C ALA A 338 24.65 -5.33 9.36
N TRP A 339 24.56 -4.04 9.05
CA TRP A 339 25.53 -3.04 9.52
C TRP A 339 25.56 -2.95 11.05
N GLU A 340 24.41 -2.91 11.71
CA GLU A 340 24.35 -2.87 13.17
C GLU A 340 24.99 -4.11 13.82
N LEU A 341 24.68 -5.31 13.31
CA LEU A 341 25.30 -6.55 13.78
C LEU A 341 26.82 -6.53 13.62
N GLN A 342 27.32 -5.95 12.54
CA GLN A 342 28.74 -5.92 12.23
C GLN A 342 29.51 -4.86 13.04
N TYR A 343 28.92 -3.70 13.31
CA TYR A 343 29.64 -2.54 13.83
C TYR A 343 29.16 -2.03 15.18
N CYS A 344 27.97 -2.42 15.63
CA CYS A 344 27.33 -1.89 16.83
C CYS A 344 27.18 -2.93 17.94
N ARG A 345 27.83 -4.09 17.84
CA ARG A 345 27.78 -5.15 18.86
C ARG A 345 29.14 -5.33 19.53
N PHE A 346 29.14 -5.18 20.84
CA PHE A 346 30.25 -5.48 21.72
C PHE A 346 30.10 -6.89 22.29
N PRO A 347 31.18 -7.68 22.39
CA PRO A 347 31.14 -8.95 23.10
C PRO A 347 30.79 -8.74 24.59
N VAL A 348 29.86 -9.56 25.09
CA VAL A 348 29.43 -9.56 26.49
C VAL A 348 29.60 -10.96 27.09
N ASP A 349 30.05 -11.02 28.33
CA ASP A 349 30.01 -12.17 29.23
C ASP A 349 29.21 -11.75 30.50
N VAL A 350 28.87 -12.70 31.38
CA VAL A 350 27.92 -12.56 32.52
C VAL A 350 28.11 -11.28 33.34
N ARG A 351 29.33 -10.75 33.46
CA ARG A 351 29.62 -9.51 34.20
C ARG A 351 30.54 -8.53 33.46
N THR A 352 30.86 -8.80 32.20
CA THR A 352 31.96 -8.12 31.53
C THR A 352 31.56 -7.76 30.11
N ILE A 353 31.91 -6.56 29.69
CA ILE A 353 31.71 -6.08 28.32
C ILE A 353 33.04 -5.64 27.72
N ILE A 354 33.28 -6.01 26.47
CA ILE A 354 34.50 -5.67 25.72
C ILE A 354 34.18 -4.52 24.76
N ILE A 355 34.54 -3.31 25.17
CA ILE A 355 34.36 -2.11 24.34
C ILE A 355 35.42 -2.08 23.25
N GLY A 356 34.97 -2.07 22.00
CA GLY A 356 35.80 -2.02 20.80
C GLY A 356 35.77 -0.66 20.11
N THR A 357 35.89 -0.68 18.79
CA THR A 357 35.73 0.52 17.96
C THR A 357 34.29 1.01 18.03
N LEU A 358 34.11 2.30 18.30
CA LEU A 358 32.78 2.92 18.32
C LEU A 358 32.23 3.05 16.89
N PRO A 359 30.96 2.70 16.64
CA PRO A 359 30.35 2.79 15.31
C PRO A 359 30.23 4.24 14.84
N ASP A 360 30.24 4.46 13.53
CA ASP A 360 29.97 5.78 12.93
C ASP A 360 28.58 5.88 12.30
N TYR A 361 27.65 6.46 13.07
CA TYR A 361 26.25 6.69 12.65
C TYR A 361 26.09 7.82 11.62
N LYS A 362 27.16 8.56 11.27
CA LYS A 362 27.11 9.69 10.33
C LYS A 362 26.00 10.69 10.67
N ASP A 363 24.98 10.81 9.83
CA ASP A 363 23.82 11.71 9.93
C ASP A 363 22.56 11.00 10.46
N ASN A 364 22.72 9.85 11.12
CA ASN A 364 21.66 9.01 11.66
C ASN A 364 20.67 8.45 10.62
N THR A 365 20.96 8.54 9.33
CA THR A 365 20.13 7.98 8.25
C THR A 365 19.86 6.49 8.43
N VAL A 366 20.85 5.74 8.93
CA VAL A 366 20.72 4.31 9.23
C VAL A 366 19.58 4.01 10.22
N LEU A 367 19.25 4.94 11.13
CA LEU A 367 18.14 4.77 12.07
C LEU A 367 16.79 4.78 11.35
N ALA A 368 16.62 5.64 10.34
CA ALA A 368 15.42 5.62 9.50
C ALA A 368 15.38 4.37 8.62
N GLU A 369 16.52 3.94 8.08
CA GLU A 369 16.60 2.77 7.22
C GLU A 369 16.20 1.49 7.96
N ARG A 370 16.62 1.31 9.22
CA ARG A 370 16.23 0.15 10.05
C ARG A 370 14.73 0.00 10.25
N ALA A 371 14.00 1.11 10.31
CA ALA A 371 12.54 1.13 10.51
C ALA A 371 11.75 1.51 9.24
N GLY A 372 12.38 1.46 8.06
CA GLY A 372 11.82 2.03 6.83
C GLY A 372 10.43 1.50 6.45
N ALA A 373 10.16 0.23 6.70
CA ALA A 373 8.85 -0.36 6.39
C ALA A 373 7.71 0.21 7.26
N HIS A 374 8.01 0.80 8.42
CA HIS A 374 7.00 1.46 9.25
C HIS A 374 6.27 2.57 8.47
N ILE A 375 7.00 3.34 7.64
CA ILE A 375 6.42 4.43 6.83
C ILE A 375 6.01 4.01 5.41
N LEU A 376 6.13 2.72 5.06
CA LEU A 376 5.89 2.24 3.70
C LEU A 376 4.44 2.42 3.26
N GLY A 377 3.48 2.21 4.16
CA GLY A 377 2.05 2.47 3.89
C GLY A 377 1.78 3.91 3.43
N PRO A 378 2.14 4.94 4.23
CA PRO A 378 2.06 6.34 3.80
C PRO A 378 2.75 6.65 2.47
N LEU A 379 3.93 6.07 2.21
CA LEU A 379 4.65 6.29 0.95
C LEU A 379 3.94 5.66 -0.26
N LEU A 380 3.42 4.44 -0.12
CA LEU A 380 2.63 3.77 -1.15
C LEU A 380 1.33 4.52 -1.44
N ILE A 381 0.69 5.05 -0.39
CA ILE A 381 -0.48 5.92 -0.52
C ILE A 381 -0.12 7.15 -1.36
N ALA A 382 1.00 7.80 -1.06
CA ALA A 382 1.41 8.99 -1.78
C ALA A 382 1.81 8.71 -3.23
N LEU A 383 2.46 7.58 -3.52
CA LEU A 383 2.82 7.18 -4.89
C LEU A 383 1.59 6.85 -5.75
N ARG A 384 0.52 6.33 -5.14
CA ARG A 384 -0.73 6.01 -5.85
C ARG A 384 -1.56 7.24 -6.19
N ASP A 385 -1.35 8.35 -5.48
CA ASP A 385 -2.05 9.59 -5.75
C ASP A 385 -1.33 10.41 -6.84
N THR A 386 -1.85 10.31 -8.07
CA THR A 386 -1.31 11.03 -9.24
C THR A 386 -1.36 12.57 -9.13
N THR A 387 -2.04 13.12 -8.12
CA THR A 387 -2.06 14.57 -7.86
C THR A 387 -0.84 15.04 -7.07
N ILE A 388 -0.13 14.13 -6.41
CA ILE A 388 1.10 14.44 -5.67
C ILE A 388 2.26 14.55 -6.66
N SER A 389 2.86 15.73 -6.74
CA SER A 389 4.05 15.92 -7.56
C SER A 389 5.28 15.23 -6.96
N ARG A 390 6.28 14.94 -7.80
CA ARG A 390 7.57 14.37 -7.36
C ARG A 390 8.25 15.17 -6.25
N GLN A 391 8.14 16.50 -6.28
CA GLN A 391 8.70 17.36 -5.23
C GLN A 391 7.94 17.20 -3.91
N GLN A 392 6.61 17.13 -3.95
CA GLN A 392 5.80 16.91 -2.75
C GLN A 392 6.08 15.52 -2.16
N TYR A 393 6.16 14.49 -2.99
CA TYR A 393 6.55 13.14 -2.57
C TYR A 393 7.94 13.12 -1.92
N SER A 394 8.93 13.79 -2.53
CA SER A 394 10.27 13.91 -1.95
C SER A 394 10.27 14.60 -0.59
N HIS A 395 9.51 15.68 -0.43
CA HIS A 395 9.36 16.35 0.87
C HIS A 395 8.63 15.48 1.89
N LEU A 396 7.57 14.78 1.49
CA LEU A 396 6.87 13.83 2.35
C LEU A 396 7.81 12.74 2.85
N ARG A 397 8.54 12.09 1.94
CA ARG A 397 9.50 11.04 2.27
C ARG A 397 10.56 11.52 3.26
N ARG A 398 11.16 12.68 3.01
CA ARG A 398 12.14 13.27 3.95
C ARG A 398 11.52 13.59 5.30
N GLY A 399 10.26 14.04 5.34
CA GLY A 399 9.54 14.26 6.59
C GLY A 399 9.33 12.97 7.39
N LEU A 400 8.93 11.90 6.71
CA LEU A 400 8.74 10.58 7.31
C LEU A 400 10.06 9.93 7.77
N GLU A 401 11.15 10.12 7.03
CA GLU A 401 12.50 9.67 7.43
C GLU A 401 12.96 10.40 8.71
N GLN A 402 12.75 11.72 8.80
CA GLN A 402 13.06 12.49 10.02
C GLN A 402 12.21 12.07 11.22
N TYR A 403 10.94 11.71 10.99
CA TYR A 403 10.08 11.11 12.02
C TYR A 403 10.69 9.80 12.55
N LEU A 404 11.13 8.90 11.68
CA LEU A 404 11.73 7.63 12.10
C LEU A 404 13.01 7.83 12.93
N ILE A 405 13.86 8.78 12.55
CA ILE A 405 15.06 9.11 13.33
C ILE A 405 14.67 9.60 14.72
N ALA A 406 13.70 10.53 14.82
CA ALA A 406 13.23 11.05 16.09
C ALA A 406 12.64 9.95 16.98
N ARG A 407 11.89 9.02 16.38
CA ARG A 407 11.29 7.87 17.06
C ARG A 407 12.38 6.94 17.62
N GLN A 408 13.34 6.54 16.79
CA GLN A 408 14.41 5.63 17.22
C GLN A 408 15.28 6.25 18.32
N LEU A 409 15.66 7.52 18.18
CA LEU A 409 16.41 8.22 19.23
C LEU A 409 15.63 8.33 20.54
N ASN A 410 14.31 8.52 20.47
CA ASN A 410 13.47 8.55 21.67
C ASN A 410 13.46 7.19 22.39
N ASP A 411 13.41 6.09 21.64
CA ASP A 411 13.51 4.74 22.19
C ASP A 411 14.91 4.50 22.79
N ASP A 412 15.97 4.83 22.06
CA ASP A 412 17.36 4.66 22.52
C ASP A 412 17.66 5.45 23.82
N ILE A 413 17.07 6.64 24.03
CA ILE A 413 17.21 7.39 25.29
C ILE A 413 16.61 6.61 26.47
N HIS A 414 15.52 5.89 26.25
CA HIS A 414 14.84 5.13 27.30
C HIS A 414 15.53 3.79 27.57
N ASP A 415 16.13 3.18 26.55
CA ASP A 415 16.63 1.81 26.60
C ASP A 415 18.16 1.68 26.66
N TRP A 416 18.94 2.77 26.63
CA TRP A 416 20.42 2.71 26.55
C TRP A 416 21.11 1.79 27.59
N VAL A 417 20.54 1.62 28.78
CA VAL A 417 21.06 0.68 29.79
C VAL A 417 20.81 -0.77 29.37
N LYS A 418 19.62 -1.07 28.85
CA LYS A 418 19.28 -2.38 28.29
C LYS A 418 20.18 -2.67 27.10
N ASP A 419 20.30 -1.73 26.18
CA ASP A 419 21.16 -1.80 24.99
C ASP A 419 22.59 -2.19 25.38
N LEU A 420 23.22 -1.40 26.27
CA LEU A 420 24.60 -1.64 26.67
C LEU A 420 24.79 -3.00 27.35
N ARG A 421 23.81 -3.44 28.16
CA ARG A 421 23.86 -4.77 28.80
C ARG A 421 23.79 -5.90 27.78
N ALA A 422 23.03 -5.72 26.71
CA ALA A 422 22.97 -6.64 25.57
C ALA A 422 24.17 -6.47 24.61
N GLY A 423 25.16 -5.64 24.95
CA GLY A 423 26.31 -5.36 24.09
C GLY A 423 25.99 -4.46 22.91
N GLN A 424 24.81 -3.86 22.84
CA GLN A 424 24.42 -2.96 21.78
C GLN A 424 24.99 -1.56 22.00
N CYS A 425 25.63 -1.01 20.96
CA CYS A 425 26.14 0.35 20.95
C CYS A 425 25.21 1.25 20.14
N SER A 426 24.03 1.57 20.69
CA SER A 426 23.10 2.56 20.12
C SER A 426 23.75 3.96 20.03
N PRO A 427 23.19 4.90 19.24
CA PRO A 427 23.68 6.29 19.19
C PRO A 427 23.89 6.91 20.57
N VAL A 428 23.00 6.62 21.52
CA VAL A 428 23.10 7.08 22.91
C VAL A 428 24.29 6.45 23.60
N VAL A 429 24.43 5.12 23.55
CA VAL A 429 25.58 4.40 24.14
C VAL A 429 26.91 4.88 23.56
N ARG A 430 26.99 5.03 22.22
CA ARG A 430 28.19 5.58 21.54
C ARG A 430 28.57 6.93 22.12
N PHE A 431 27.60 7.84 22.22
CA PHE A 431 27.86 9.17 22.76
C PHE A 431 28.36 9.11 24.20
N LEU A 432 27.72 8.30 25.06
CA LEU A 432 28.11 8.20 26.46
C LEU A 432 29.52 7.65 26.64
N LEU A 433 29.88 6.60 25.90
CA LEU A 433 31.24 6.04 25.90
C LEU A 433 32.28 7.08 25.46
N GLN A 434 31.98 7.81 24.38
CA GLN A 434 32.85 8.86 23.86
C GLN A 434 33.00 10.02 24.84
N GLU A 435 31.90 10.53 25.37
CA GLU A 435 31.86 11.68 26.29
C GLU A 435 32.53 11.35 27.63
N ALA A 436 32.39 10.11 28.11
CA ALA A 436 33.08 9.62 29.31
C ALA A 436 34.56 9.25 29.06
N ASN A 437 35.05 9.38 27.82
CA ASN A 437 36.41 8.98 27.40
C ASN A 437 36.74 7.52 27.76
N ILE A 438 35.78 6.60 27.56
CA ILE A 438 36.02 5.17 27.73
C ILE A 438 36.89 4.67 26.57
N GLU A 439 38.07 4.16 26.90
CA GLU A 439 38.97 3.55 25.92
C GLU A 439 38.52 2.14 25.52
N ALA A 440 39.10 1.60 24.46
CA ALA A 440 38.85 0.20 24.11
C ALA A 440 39.43 -0.73 25.20
N GLY A 441 38.65 -1.71 25.65
CA GLY A 441 39.05 -2.54 26.77
C GLY A 441 37.93 -3.41 27.34
N SER A 442 38.27 -4.14 28.41
CA SER A 442 37.33 -5.00 29.14
C SER A 442 36.88 -4.30 30.41
N TYR A 443 35.57 -4.20 30.61
CA TYR A 443 34.96 -3.46 31.72
C TYR A 443 33.96 -4.34 32.47
N ALA A 444 33.89 -4.18 33.80
CA ALA A 444 32.78 -4.71 34.56
C ALA A 444 31.49 -3.97 34.17
N SER A 445 30.47 -4.71 33.73
CA SER A 445 29.29 -4.10 33.09
C SER A 445 28.56 -3.14 34.04
N ASP A 446 28.38 -3.51 35.31
CA ASP A 446 27.67 -2.67 36.28
C ASP A 446 28.44 -1.39 36.63
N GLU A 447 29.77 -1.46 36.76
CA GLU A 447 30.62 -0.29 37.04
C GLU A 447 30.64 0.67 35.85
N LEU A 448 30.68 0.14 34.63
CA LEU A 448 30.61 0.94 33.41
C LEU A 448 29.26 1.65 33.32
N ILE A 449 28.15 0.94 33.54
CA ILE A 449 26.80 1.53 33.52
C ILE A 449 26.67 2.63 34.58
N GLU A 450 27.16 2.41 35.80
CA GLU A 450 27.15 3.42 36.86
C GLU A 450 27.94 4.68 36.45
N SER A 451 29.12 4.50 35.84
CA SER A 451 29.91 5.61 35.30
C SER A 451 29.16 6.37 34.21
N LEU A 452 28.56 5.67 33.25
CA LEU A 452 27.85 6.27 32.13
C LEU A 452 26.52 6.91 32.54
N GLN A 453 25.89 6.45 33.62
CA GLN A 453 24.68 7.05 34.18
C GLN A 453 24.92 8.50 34.58
N ASN A 454 26.08 8.80 35.15
CA ASN A 454 26.48 10.17 35.48
C ASN A 454 26.63 11.04 34.22
N THR A 455 27.32 10.52 33.19
CA THR A 455 27.49 11.21 31.90
C THR A 455 26.14 11.45 31.22
N PHE A 456 25.24 10.47 31.27
CA PHE A 456 23.88 10.59 30.74
C PHE A 456 23.10 11.71 31.41
N TRP A 457 23.14 11.76 32.75
CA TRP A 457 22.51 12.85 33.49
C TRP A 457 23.17 14.21 33.26
N GLN A 458 24.49 14.27 33.06
CA GLN A 458 25.18 15.56 32.90
C GLN A 458 24.98 16.18 31.52
N SER A 459 25.07 15.38 30.45
CA SER A 459 25.03 15.88 29.07
C SER A 459 24.17 15.05 28.12
N GLY A 460 24.10 13.71 28.30
CA GLY A 460 23.38 12.83 27.36
C GLY A 460 21.90 13.14 27.21
N LEU A 461 21.17 13.26 28.31
CA LEU A 461 19.72 13.51 28.28
C LEU A 461 19.37 14.82 27.60
N GLU A 462 20.13 15.90 27.86
CA GLU A 462 19.92 17.20 27.22
C GLU A 462 20.26 17.15 25.73
N LYS A 463 21.41 16.57 25.37
CA LYS A 463 21.85 16.43 23.98
C LYS A 463 20.79 15.73 23.13
N PHE A 464 20.40 14.51 23.51
CA PHE A 464 19.49 13.73 22.68
C PHE A 464 18.06 14.25 22.73
N SER A 465 17.63 14.86 23.83
CA SER A 465 16.33 15.56 23.83
C SER A 465 16.32 16.72 22.83
N LEU A 466 17.42 17.46 22.69
CA LEU A 466 17.54 18.52 21.68
C LEU A 466 17.56 17.94 20.26
N GLU A 467 18.34 16.89 20.00
CA GLU A 467 18.39 16.22 18.69
C GLU A 467 17.01 15.67 18.28
N ILE A 468 16.27 15.05 19.20
CA ILE A 468 14.89 14.60 18.95
C ILE A 468 14.00 15.79 18.55
N LEU A 469 14.07 16.91 19.28
CA LEU A 469 13.29 18.11 18.96
C LEU A 469 13.68 18.73 17.62
N GLU A 470 14.95 18.63 17.22
CA GLU A 470 15.41 19.07 15.91
C GLU A 470 14.84 18.19 14.80
N HIS A 471 14.87 16.87 14.97
CA HIS A 471 14.31 15.91 14.01
C HIS A 471 12.77 16.00 13.92
N THR A 472 12.04 16.15 15.03
CA THR A 472 10.58 16.34 14.98
C THR A 472 10.21 17.65 14.28
N LYS A 473 10.95 18.74 14.54
CA LYS A 473 10.77 20.02 13.84
C LYS A 473 11.12 19.93 12.36
N ALA A 474 12.17 19.19 12.01
CA ALA A 474 12.54 18.95 10.61
C ALA A 474 11.47 18.12 9.90
N ALA A 475 10.94 17.08 10.55
CA ALA A 475 9.85 16.25 10.07
C ALA A 475 8.61 17.12 9.77
N GLU A 476 8.12 17.87 10.75
CA GLU A 476 6.99 18.80 10.59
C GLU A 476 7.26 19.81 9.46
N GLY A 477 8.45 20.40 9.41
CA GLY A 477 8.84 21.35 8.38
C GLY A 477 8.81 20.77 6.96
N TYR A 478 9.24 19.52 6.78
CA TYR A 478 9.17 18.82 5.49
C TYR A 478 7.75 18.36 5.15
N LEU A 479 6.99 17.84 6.12
CA LEU A 479 5.60 17.45 5.93
C LEU A 479 4.75 18.66 5.52
N ARG A 480 4.94 19.81 6.15
CA ARG A 480 4.30 21.07 5.76
C ARG A 480 4.68 21.52 4.35
N LYS A 481 5.97 21.45 4.01
CA LYS A 481 6.46 21.78 2.65
C LYS A 481 5.92 20.82 1.58
N SER A 482 5.62 19.57 1.95
CA SER A 482 4.99 18.63 1.03
C SER A 482 3.57 19.05 0.63
N ASN A 483 2.86 19.75 1.53
CA ASN A 483 1.45 20.12 1.35
C ASN A 483 0.54 18.92 0.97
N VAL A 484 0.92 17.71 1.39
CA VAL A 484 0.16 16.47 1.17
C VAL A 484 -0.83 16.23 2.32
N ILE A 485 -0.38 16.45 3.55
CA ILE A 485 -1.19 16.36 4.77
C ILE A 485 -1.50 17.75 5.33
N LYS A 486 -2.56 17.87 6.12
CA LYS A 486 -2.92 19.11 6.82
C LYS A 486 -1.93 19.42 7.94
N ASP A 487 -1.67 20.72 8.17
CA ASP A 487 -0.77 21.22 9.23
C ASP A 487 -1.20 20.75 10.64
N ASP A 488 -2.51 20.69 10.92
CA ASP A 488 -3.09 20.21 12.17
C ASP A 488 -3.77 18.85 11.94
N SER A 489 -2.95 17.84 11.65
CA SER A 489 -3.46 16.51 11.24
C SER A 489 -3.30 15.44 12.31
N ILE A 490 -4.19 14.45 12.28
CA ILE A 490 -4.14 13.31 13.20
C ILE A 490 -2.80 12.58 13.13
N PHE A 491 -2.17 12.51 11.94
CA PHE A 491 -0.85 11.94 11.78
C PHE A 491 0.15 12.63 12.69
N ILE A 492 0.25 13.96 12.65
CA ILE A 492 1.15 14.75 13.50
C ILE A 492 0.83 14.54 14.99
N HIS A 493 -0.45 14.57 15.37
CA HIS A 493 -0.89 14.39 16.76
C HIS A 493 -0.60 13.00 17.33
N LYS A 494 -0.65 11.97 16.49
CA LYS A 494 -0.45 10.57 16.91
C LYS A 494 1.00 10.10 16.79
N THR A 495 1.87 10.82 16.06
CA THR A 495 3.26 10.39 15.80
C THR A 495 4.28 11.37 16.36
N LEU A 496 4.36 12.59 15.83
CA LEU A 496 5.39 13.57 16.17
C LEU A 496 5.18 14.20 17.54
N LEU A 497 3.93 14.58 17.86
CA LEU A 497 3.63 15.31 19.08
C LEU A 497 3.94 14.50 20.36
N PRO A 498 3.63 13.19 20.46
CA PRO A 498 4.03 12.39 21.61
C PRO A 498 5.54 12.36 21.84
N ILE A 499 6.33 12.21 20.77
CA ILE A 499 7.80 12.20 20.81
C ILE A 499 8.33 13.57 21.28
N GLU A 500 7.80 14.66 20.71
CA GLU A 500 8.16 16.02 21.11
C GLU A 500 7.84 16.28 22.58
N GLN A 501 6.67 15.86 23.05
CA GLN A 501 6.26 15.99 24.44
C GLN A 501 7.13 15.17 25.38
N SER A 502 7.53 13.96 25.00
CA SER A 502 8.46 13.11 25.76
C SER A 502 9.78 13.85 25.97
N ALA A 503 10.42 14.31 24.89
CA ALA A 503 11.67 15.05 24.94
C ALA A 503 11.56 16.35 25.76
N ARG A 504 10.50 17.15 25.58
CA ARG A 504 10.28 18.39 26.37
C ARG A 504 10.08 18.11 27.86
N LYS A 505 9.35 17.06 28.21
CA LYS A 505 9.15 16.64 29.60
C LYS A 505 10.47 16.20 30.22
N ALA A 506 11.24 15.38 29.50
CA ALA A 506 12.57 14.95 29.91
C ALA A 506 13.50 16.15 30.18
N MET A 507 13.59 17.11 29.27
CA MET A 507 14.36 18.35 29.47
C MET A 507 13.88 19.17 30.66
N THR A 508 12.57 19.32 30.83
CA THR A 508 12.00 20.10 31.93
C THR A 508 12.32 19.47 33.28
N LYS A 509 12.19 18.15 33.38
CA LYS A 509 12.56 17.38 34.58
C LYS A 509 14.06 17.53 34.85
N HIS A 510 14.88 17.35 33.82
CA HIS A 510 16.33 17.48 33.91
C HIS A 510 16.78 18.85 34.42
N ARG A 511 16.22 19.94 33.87
CA ARG A 511 16.52 21.31 34.34
C ARG A 511 16.12 21.52 35.79
N LYS A 512 14.94 21.04 36.21
CA LYS A 512 14.50 21.13 37.61
C LYS A 512 15.45 20.40 38.56
N GLU A 513 15.88 19.20 38.19
CA GLU A 513 16.81 18.40 39.00
C GLU A 513 18.20 19.06 39.07
N LYS A 514 18.73 19.58 37.96
CA LYS A 514 19.98 20.37 37.95
C LYS A 514 19.88 21.63 38.82
N SER A 515 18.78 22.39 38.72
CA SER A 515 18.57 23.57 39.56
C SER A 515 18.43 23.23 41.04
N PHE A 516 17.75 22.13 41.37
CA PHE A 516 17.65 21.62 42.74
C PHE A 516 19.04 21.27 43.29
N LEU A 517 19.83 20.46 42.58
CA LEU A 517 21.18 20.11 43.00
C LEU A 517 22.10 21.33 43.14
N ALA A 518 22.02 22.29 42.21
CA ALA A 518 22.79 23.53 42.28
C ALA A 518 22.45 24.36 43.53
N SER A 519 21.20 24.35 43.99
CA SER A 519 20.79 25.07 45.21
C SER A 519 21.39 24.49 46.50
N TYR A 520 21.66 23.18 46.54
CA TYR A 520 22.35 22.54 47.67
C TYR A 520 23.87 22.75 47.65
N VAL A 521 24.47 22.88 46.47
CA VAL A 521 25.91 23.15 46.33
C VAL A 521 26.24 24.63 46.61
N SER A 522 25.27 25.55 46.47
CA SER A 522 25.45 26.97 46.80
C SER A 522 25.23 27.33 48.28
N GLU A 523 24.68 26.41 49.09
CA GLU A 523 24.41 26.61 50.52
C GLU A 523 25.43 25.89 51.44
N ALA A 524 26.45 25.24 50.87
CA ALA A 524 27.61 24.66 51.55
C ALA A 524 28.87 25.48 51.26
#